data_AF-A0A6A4V746-F1
#
_entry.id   AF-A0A6A4V746-F1
#
_cell.length_a   1.000
_cell.length_b   1.000
_cell.length_c   1.000
_cell.angle_alpha   90.00
_cell.angle_beta   90.00
_cell.angle_gamma   90.00
#
_symmetry.space_group_name_H-M   'P 1'
#
loop_
_entity.id
_entity.type
_entity.pdbx_description
1 polymer ?
#
loop_
_entity_poly.entity_id
_entity_poly.type
_entity_poly.pdbx_seq_one_letter_code
_entity_poly.pdbx_strand_id
1 'polypeptide(L)'
;MNYLRSRFQVSVGPARVYVNDEGTRTFLGLTVTTGLEAVTKTSQRLDRCLDEYGLPPFYEEGSFHLSVAWAVGDRSAALQRLLPELDTAVATYASQSPLVCDVTRLECRCGNRRFDVPLGGTGR
;
A
#
# COMPACT_ATOMS: atom_id res chain seq x y z
N MET A 1 -3.41 -13.10 -22.26
CA MET A 1 -3.01 -12.18 -21.18
C MET A 1 -2.78 -13.02 -19.94
N ASN A 2 -1.53 -13.22 -19.51
CA ASN A 2 -1.22 -14.05 -18.35
C ASN A 2 -1.59 -13.30 -17.08
N TYR A 3 -2.70 -13.69 -16.44
CA TYR A 3 -3.08 -13.15 -15.14
C TYR A 3 -2.03 -13.50 -14.08
N LEU A 4 -1.80 -12.60 -13.13
CA LEU A 4 -1.00 -12.88 -11.96
C LEU A 4 -1.69 -14.00 -11.15
N ARG A 5 -0.94 -15.06 -10.88
CA ARG A 5 -1.51 -16.40 -10.61
C ARG A 5 -2.26 -16.58 -9.29
N SER A 6 -2.19 -15.65 -8.33
CA SER A 6 -2.84 -15.87 -7.03
C SER A 6 -3.31 -14.57 -6.40
N ARG A 7 -4.57 -14.58 -5.94
CA ARG A 7 -5.10 -13.62 -4.97
C ARG A 7 -4.34 -13.79 -3.65
N PHE A 8 -4.31 -12.76 -2.83
CA PHE A 8 -3.69 -12.83 -1.51
C PHE A 8 -4.41 -11.89 -0.55
N GLN A 9 -4.20 -12.10 0.74
CA GLN A 9 -4.74 -11.23 1.79
C GLN A 9 -3.60 -10.39 2.38
N VAL A 10 -3.93 -9.19 2.79
CA VAL A 10 -3.06 -8.35 3.63
C VAL A 10 -3.83 -7.91 4.86
N SER A 11 -3.17 -7.91 6.01
CA SER A 11 -3.66 -7.19 7.19
C SER A 11 -2.89 -5.90 7.32
N VAL A 12 -3.55 -4.85 7.81
CA VAL A 12 -2.93 -3.58 8.15
C VAL A 12 -3.09 -3.30 9.64
N GLY A 13 -2.17 -2.53 10.21
CA GLY A 13 -2.18 -2.27 11.64
C GLY A 13 -1.50 -0.94 11.97
N PRO A 14 -0.25 -0.96 12.50
CA PRO A 14 0.37 0.22 13.10
C PRO A 14 0.25 1.46 12.23
N ALA A 15 -0.22 2.53 12.84
CA ALA A 15 -0.26 3.84 12.27
C ALA A 15 1.16 4.36 12.07
N ARG A 16 1.38 4.99 10.93
CA ARG A 16 2.61 5.67 10.56
C ARG A 16 2.27 6.96 9.86
N VAL A 17 3.19 7.92 9.96
CA VAL A 17 3.08 9.21 9.29
C VAL A 17 4.06 9.21 8.12
N TYR A 18 3.56 9.54 6.94
CA TYR A 18 4.34 9.65 5.71
C TYR A 18 4.26 11.08 5.19
N VAL A 19 5.35 11.59 4.65
CA VAL A 19 5.37 12.86 3.92
C VAL A 19 5.79 12.52 2.50
N ASN A 20 5.12 13.10 1.49
CA ASN A 20 5.58 12.92 0.11
C ASN A 20 6.92 13.61 -0.11
N ASP A 21 7.64 13.20 -1.15
CA ASP A 21 8.98 13.70 -1.46
C ASP A 21 9.02 15.23 -1.63
N GLU A 22 7.94 15.83 -2.14
CA GLU A 22 7.85 17.29 -2.29
C GLU A 22 7.53 18.05 -0.99
N GLY A 23 7.24 17.36 0.12
CA GLY A 23 6.88 17.99 1.39
C GLY A 23 5.54 18.72 1.39
N THR A 24 4.73 18.52 0.35
CA THR A 24 3.47 19.25 0.16
C THR A 24 2.26 18.53 0.75
N ARG A 25 2.41 17.27 1.17
CA ARG A 25 1.35 16.43 1.72
C ARG A 25 1.91 15.56 2.84
N THR A 26 1.12 15.40 3.89
CA THR A 26 1.36 14.41 4.94
C THR A 26 0.19 13.43 4.98
N PHE A 27 0.50 12.14 5.10
CA PHE A 27 -0.45 11.04 5.13
C PHE A 27 -0.39 10.34 6.48
N LEU A 28 -1.56 9.98 7.00
CA LEU A 28 -1.69 8.97 8.04
C LEU A 28 -1.97 7.64 7.34
N GLY A 29 -1.10 6.65 7.53
CA GLY A 29 -1.24 5.33 6.93
C GLY A 29 -1.14 4.20 7.93
N LEU A 30 -1.77 3.07 7.61
CA LEU A 30 -1.70 1.82 8.38
C LEU A 30 -0.75 0.86 7.66
N THR A 31 0.33 0.43 8.30
CA THR A 31 1.32 -0.45 7.69
C THR A 31 0.79 -1.86 7.50
N VAL A 32 1.18 -2.50 6.41
CA VAL A 32 0.93 -3.92 6.19
C VAL A 32 1.68 -4.74 7.25
N THR A 33 0.96 -5.61 7.95
CA THR A 33 1.49 -6.50 9.00
C THR A 33 1.55 -7.96 8.56
N THR A 34 0.66 -8.38 7.67
CA THR A 34 0.63 -9.73 7.09
C THR A 34 0.50 -9.64 5.56
N GLY A 35 0.98 -10.65 4.84
CA GLY A 35 0.97 -10.65 3.37
C GLY A 35 2.11 -9.83 2.73
N LEU A 36 3.08 -9.38 3.53
CA LEU A 36 4.24 -8.59 3.07
C LEU A 36 4.96 -9.26 1.89
N GLU A 37 5.22 -10.57 1.98
CA GLU A 37 5.88 -11.33 0.91
C GLU A 37 5.11 -11.26 -0.42
N ALA A 38 3.78 -11.34 -0.38
CA ALA A 38 2.95 -11.30 -1.59
C ALA A 38 2.96 -9.89 -2.22
N VAL A 39 2.91 -8.84 -1.39
CA VAL A 39 3.02 -7.45 -1.85
C VAL A 39 4.41 -7.18 -2.41
N THR A 40 5.48 -7.60 -1.71
CA THR A 40 6.87 -7.48 -2.18
C THR A 40 7.07 -8.19 -3.52
N LYS A 41 6.61 -9.44 -3.67
CA LYS A 41 6.66 -10.17 -4.95
C LYS A 41 5.89 -9.46 -6.06
N THR A 42 4.82 -8.76 -5.72
CA THR A 42 4.06 -7.94 -6.67
C THR A 42 4.86 -6.71 -7.09
N SER A 43 5.48 -6.00 -6.14
CA SER A 43 6.39 -4.88 -6.43
C SER A 43 7.57 -5.31 -7.30
N GLN A 44 8.22 -6.43 -6.99
CA GLN A 44 9.33 -6.97 -7.80
C GLN A 44 8.91 -7.39 -9.22
N ARG A 45 7.64 -7.72 -9.44
CA ARG A 45 7.10 -7.94 -10.79
C ARG A 45 6.91 -6.61 -11.51
N LEU A 46 6.43 -5.59 -10.82
CA LEU A 46 6.37 -4.23 -11.35
C LEU A 46 7.78 -3.73 -11.71
N ASP A 47 8.78 -3.94 -10.86
CA ASP A 47 10.16 -3.51 -11.12
C ASP A 47 10.73 -4.12 -12.41
N ARG A 48 10.44 -5.41 -12.69
CA ARG A 48 10.80 -6.02 -13.98
C ARG A 48 10.09 -5.39 -15.16
N CYS A 49 8.80 -5.05 -15.00
CA CYS A 49 8.07 -4.31 -16.03
C CYS A 49 8.61 -2.90 -16.22
N LEU A 50 9.14 -2.24 -15.19
CA LEU A 50 9.78 -0.93 -15.31
C LEU A 50 11.14 -1.04 -16.02
N ASP A 51 11.94 -2.05 -15.67
CA ASP A 51 13.24 -2.34 -16.27
C ASP A 51 13.15 -2.64 -17.78
N GLU A 52 12.12 -3.37 -18.22
CA GLU A 52 11.83 -3.59 -19.65
C GLU A 52 11.65 -2.28 -20.46
N TYR A 53 11.34 -1.17 -19.78
CA TYR A 53 11.18 0.16 -20.36
C TYR A 53 12.34 1.12 -19.99
N GLY A 54 13.39 0.61 -19.36
CA GLY A 54 14.55 1.41 -18.91
C GLY A 54 14.24 2.38 -17.78
N LEU A 55 13.22 2.10 -16.96
CA LEU A 55 12.82 2.90 -15.81
C LEU A 55 13.43 2.34 -14.51
N PRO A 56 13.67 3.18 -13.49
CA PRO A 56 14.16 2.71 -12.20
C PRO A 56 13.13 1.81 -11.49
N PRO A 57 13.56 0.98 -10.52
CA PRO A 57 12.65 0.23 -9.67
C PRO A 57 11.72 1.19 -8.89
N PHE A 58 10.55 0.69 -8.50
CA PHE A 58 9.51 1.48 -7.88
C PHE A 58 9.88 1.94 -6.45
N TYR A 59 10.57 1.09 -5.68
CA TYR A 59 11.07 1.42 -4.35
C TYR A 59 12.49 0.84 -4.15
N GLU A 60 13.34 1.55 -3.40
CA GLU A 60 14.57 0.97 -2.82
C GLU A 60 14.22 0.08 -1.62
N GLU A 61 13.46 0.61 -0.65
CA GLU A 61 12.90 -0.12 0.49
C GLU A 61 11.42 0.23 0.66
N GLY A 62 10.53 -0.67 0.22
CA GLY A 62 9.08 -0.41 0.19
C GLY A 62 8.44 -0.47 1.57
N SER A 63 7.90 0.65 2.04
CA SER A 63 6.98 0.67 3.19
C SER A 63 5.53 0.52 2.71
N PHE A 64 5.04 -0.71 2.65
CA PHE A 64 3.67 -1.00 2.19
C PHE A 64 2.64 -0.58 3.22
N HIS A 65 1.68 0.25 2.82
CA HIS A 65 0.68 0.81 3.73
C HIS A 65 -0.63 1.16 3.01
N LEU A 66 -1.69 1.32 3.80
CA LEU A 66 -2.97 1.91 3.40
C LEU A 66 -3.05 3.33 3.95
N SER A 67 -3.05 4.35 3.10
CA SER A 67 -3.36 5.72 3.53
C SER A 67 -4.83 5.86 3.90
N VAL A 68 -5.13 6.38 5.10
CA VAL A 68 -6.50 6.58 5.61
C VAL A 68 -6.92 8.05 5.65
N ALA A 69 -5.95 8.98 5.75
CA ALA A 69 -6.19 10.41 5.72
C ALA A 69 -4.95 11.16 5.20
N TRP A 70 -5.14 12.40 4.75
CA TRP A 70 -4.05 13.28 4.33
C TRP A 70 -4.30 14.75 4.68
N ALA A 71 -3.22 15.51 4.81
CA ALA A 71 -3.21 16.95 5.09
C ALA A 71 -2.30 17.72 4.12
N VAL A 72 -2.57 19.01 3.93
CA VAL A 72 -1.74 19.92 3.12
C VAL A 72 -0.53 20.41 3.92
N GLY A 73 0.63 20.38 3.27
CA GLY A 73 1.94 20.72 3.82
C GLY A 73 2.50 19.62 4.73
N ASP A 74 3.71 19.84 5.21
CA ASP A 74 4.33 18.98 6.22
C ASP A 74 3.68 19.21 7.60
N ARG A 75 2.89 18.23 8.03
CA ARG A 75 2.25 18.14 9.35
C ARG A 75 2.79 16.98 10.17
N SER A 76 3.95 16.44 9.77
CA SER A 76 4.52 15.23 10.37
C SER A 76 4.70 15.36 11.87
N ALA A 77 5.30 16.44 12.34
CA ALA A 77 5.52 16.68 13.78
C ALA A 77 4.22 16.73 14.59
N ALA A 78 3.12 17.25 14.03
CA ALA A 78 1.84 17.29 14.72
C ALA A 78 1.21 15.89 14.78
N LEU A 79 1.19 15.16 13.66
CA LEU A 79 0.63 13.81 13.61
C LEU A 79 1.47 12.79 14.38
N GLN A 80 2.80 12.94 14.40
CA GLN A 80 3.70 12.08 15.17
C GLN A 80 3.42 12.15 16.67
N ARG A 81 3.02 13.32 17.20
CA ARG A 81 2.60 13.43 18.61
C ARG A 81 1.31 12.68 18.91
N LEU A 82 0.43 12.52 17.92
CA LEU A 82 -0.84 11.80 18.04
C LEU A 82 -0.70 10.31 17.73
N LEU A 83 0.43 9.86 17.16
CA LEU A 83 0.64 8.45 16.77
C LEU A 83 0.35 7.45 17.89
N PRO A 84 0.80 7.63 19.15
CA PRO A 84 0.53 6.65 20.21
C PRO A 84 -0.98 6.46 20.50
N GLU A 85 -1.75 7.54 20.46
CA GLU A 85 -3.20 7.51 20.65
C GLU A 85 -3.88 6.84 19.45
N LEU A 86 -3.45 7.19 18.23
CA LEU A 86 -3.95 6.60 17.00
C LEU A 86 -3.64 5.09 16.92
N ASP A 87 -2.43 4.67 17.28
CA ASP A 87 -2.03 3.27 17.34
C ASP A 87 -2.91 2.49 18.32
N THR A 88 -3.16 3.07 19.50
CA THR A 88 -4.04 2.47 20.52
C THR A 88 -5.47 2.34 20.00
N ALA A 89 -5.99 3.37 19.33
CA ALA A 89 -7.33 3.35 18.74
C ALA A 89 -7.44 2.30 17.62
N VAL A 90 -6.44 2.22 16.74
CA VAL A 90 -6.37 1.22 15.67
C VAL A 90 -6.30 -0.19 16.24
N ALA A 91 -5.44 -0.44 17.23
CA ALA A 91 -5.31 -1.74 17.87
C ALA A 91 -6.62 -2.16 18.58
N THR A 92 -7.26 -1.22 19.29
CA THR A 92 -8.56 -1.44 19.94
C THR A 92 -9.61 -1.83 18.92
N TYR A 93 -9.72 -1.09 17.81
CA TYR A 93 -10.66 -1.41 16.74
C TYR A 93 -10.34 -2.77 16.10
N ALA A 94 -9.08 -3.02 15.76
CA ALA A 94 -8.62 -4.25 15.12
C ALA A 94 -8.87 -5.50 15.97
N SER A 95 -8.90 -5.36 17.31
CA SER A 95 -9.26 -6.45 18.22
C SER A 95 -10.72 -6.90 18.10
N GLN A 96 -11.60 -6.02 17.62
CA GLN A 96 -13.03 -6.28 17.44
C GLN A 96 -13.37 -6.58 15.97
N SER A 97 -12.65 -5.94 15.05
CA SER A 97 -12.84 -6.08 13.61
C SER A 97 -11.48 -6.11 12.90
N PRO A 98 -11.00 -7.31 12.52
CA PRO A 98 -9.71 -7.43 11.84
C PRO A 98 -9.65 -6.59 10.57
N LEU A 99 -8.62 -5.75 10.47
CA LEU A 99 -8.36 -4.91 9.30
C LEU A 99 -7.66 -5.73 8.20
N VAL A 100 -8.44 -6.55 7.51
CA VAL A 100 -7.96 -7.44 6.45
C VAL A 100 -8.51 -7.01 5.10
N CYS A 101 -7.67 -7.03 4.07
CA CYS A 101 -8.04 -6.73 2.69
C CYS A 101 -7.76 -7.93 1.78
N ASP A 102 -8.79 -8.39 1.08
CA ASP A 102 -8.66 -9.37 0.00
C ASP A 102 -8.16 -8.67 -1.27
N VAL A 103 -6.90 -8.93 -1.63
CA VAL A 103 -6.31 -8.40 -2.86
C VAL A 103 -6.67 -9.31 -4.02
N THR A 104 -7.64 -8.85 -4.81
CA THR A 104 -8.22 -9.60 -5.93
C THR A 104 -7.88 -9.02 -7.30
N ARG A 105 -7.33 -7.80 -7.34
CA ARG A 105 -6.89 -7.12 -8.57
C ARG A 105 -5.77 -6.14 -8.27
N LEU A 106 -4.98 -5.81 -9.27
CA LEU A 106 -4.13 -4.63 -9.30
C LEU A 106 -4.75 -3.61 -10.25
N GLU A 107 -4.63 -2.32 -9.92
CA GLU A 107 -5.04 -1.22 -10.78
C GLU A 107 -3.77 -0.48 -11.25
N CYS A 108 -3.58 -0.38 -12.56
CA CYS A 108 -2.53 0.44 -13.15
C CYS A 108 -3.16 1.73 -13.72
N ARG A 109 -2.59 2.89 -13.35
CA ARG A 109 -3.00 4.19 -13.89
C ARG A 109 -1.91 4.73 -14.80
N CYS A 110 -2.28 5.05 -16.05
CA CYS A 110 -1.37 5.70 -17.01
C CYS A 110 -2.06 6.95 -17.56
N GLY A 111 -1.66 8.12 -17.05
CA GLY A 111 -2.35 9.38 -17.33
C GLY A 111 -3.80 9.35 -16.82
N ASN A 112 -4.76 9.59 -17.71
CA ASN A 112 -6.19 9.53 -17.41
C ASN A 112 -6.82 8.14 -17.60
N ARG A 113 -6.03 7.12 -18.00
CA ARG A 113 -6.52 5.75 -18.22
C ARG A 113 -6.27 4.87 -16.99
N ARG A 114 -7.20 3.95 -16.75
CA ARG A 114 -7.12 2.92 -15.70
C ARG A 114 -7.19 1.54 -16.34
N PHE A 115 -6.33 0.64 -15.90
CA PHE A 115 -6.26 -0.74 -16.37
C PHE A 115 -6.35 -1.67 -15.17
N ASP A 116 -7.35 -2.54 -15.16
CA ASP A 116 -7.51 -3.57 -14.13
C ASP A 116 -6.78 -4.85 -14.54
N VAL A 117 -5.94 -5.34 -13.64
CA VAL A 117 -5.24 -6.63 -13.77
C VAL A 117 -5.78 -7.57 -12.69
N PRO A 118 -6.77 -8.42 -13.01
CA PRO A 118 -7.35 -9.32 -12.02
C PRO A 118 -6.33 -10.37 -11.57
N LEU A 119 -6.39 -10.71 -10.27
CA LEU A 119 -5.58 -11.76 -9.64
C LEU A 119 -6.40 -13.05 -9.53
N GLY A 120 -5.77 -14.19 -9.85
CA GLY A 120 -6.39 -15.50 -9.69
C GLY A 120 -7.54 -15.80 -10.68
N GLY A 121 -7.38 -15.41 -11.94
CA GLY A 121 -8.28 -15.87 -13.01
C GLY A 121 -8.07 -17.37 -13.28
N THR A 122 -9.14 -18.16 -13.16
CA THR A 122 -9.21 -19.47 -13.81
C THR A 122 -9.22 -19.23 -15.31
N GLY A 123 -8.27 -19.83 -16.02
CA GLY A 123 -8.45 -20.03 -17.46
C GLY A 123 -9.75 -20.80 -17.65
N ARG A 124 -10.70 -20.21 -18.37
CA ARG A 124 -11.60 -20.99 -19.21
C ARG A 124 -11.10 -20.86 -20.62
#